data_AF-A0A2J8LFK9-F1
#
_entry.id   AF-A0A2J8LFK9-F1
#
_cell.length_a   1.000
_cell.length_b   1.000
_cell.length_c   1.000
_cell.angle_alpha   90.00
_cell.angle_beta   90.00
_cell.angle_gamma   90.00
#
_symmetry.space_group_name_H-M   'P 1'
#
loop_
_entity.id
_entity.type
_entity.pdbx_description
1 polymer ?
#
loop_
_entity_poly.entity_id
_entity_poly.type
_entity_poly.pdbx_seq_one_letter_code
_entity_poly.pdbx_strand_id
1 'polypeptide(L)'
;MTPLLTLILVVLMGLPLAQALDCHVCAYNGDNCFNPMRCPAMVAYCMTTRTSAAEAIWCHQCTGFGGCSHGSRCLRDSTHCVTTATRVLSNTEDLPLVTKMCHIGCPDIPSLGLGPYVSIACCQTSLCNHD
;
A
#
# COMPACT_ATOMS: atom_id res chain seq x y z
N MET A 1 19.17 32.23 -49.74
CA MET A 1 19.38 32.48 -48.30
C MET A 1 18.09 32.29 -47.49
N THR A 2 16.93 32.70 -48.02
CA THR A 2 15.60 32.54 -47.41
C THR A 2 15.11 31.10 -47.16
N PRO A 3 15.30 30.09 -48.04
CA PRO A 3 14.71 28.77 -47.82
C PRO A 3 15.42 27.97 -46.73
N LEU A 4 16.72 28.22 -46.54
CA LEU A 4 17.51 27.58 -45.49
C LEU A 4 17.07 28.08 -44.11
N LEU A 5 16.85 29.40 -43.98
CA LEU A 5 16.39 30.02 -42.74
C LEU A 5 15.00 29.50 -42.33
N THR A 6 14.08 29.35 -43.30
CA THR A 6 12.76 28.79 -43.03
C THR A 6 12.83 27.32 -42.61
N LEU A 7 13.74 26.53 -43.19
CA LEU A 7 13.92 25.13 -42.79
C LEU A 7 14.43 25.03 -41.35
N ILE A 8 15.40 25.87 -40.98
CA ILE A 8 15.99 25.89 -39.64
C ILE A 8 14.94 26.27 -38.59
N LEU A 9 14.08 27.25 -38.89
CA LEU A 9 13.00 27.66 -37.99
C LEU A 9 11.96 26.57 -37.80
N VAL A 10 11.59 25.84 -38.86
CA VAL A 10 10.64 24.70 -38.76
C VAL A 10 11.23 23.57 -37.92
N VAL A 11 12.53 23.27 -38.07
CA VAL A 11 13.21 22.26 -37.26
C VAL A 11 13.22 22.67 -35.78
N LEU A 12 13.55 23.93 -35.48
CA LEU A 12 13.60 24.46 -34.10
C LEU A 12 12.25 24.36 -33.37
N MET A 13 11.14 24.57 -34.07
CA MET A 13 9.79 24.50 -33.49
C MET A 13 9.31 23.06 -33.23
N GLY A 14 10.00 22.05 -33.78
CA GLY A 14 9.66 20.63 -33.63
C GLY A 14 10.47 19.89 -32.57
N LEU A 15 11.45 20.52 -31.92
CA LEU A 15 12.22 19.84 -30.88
C LEU A 15 11.39 19.67 -29.61
N PRO A 16 11.30 18.46 -29.04
CA PRO A 16 10.66 18.26 -27.76
C PRO A 16 11.47 19.00 -26.69
N LEU A 17 10.84 19.99 -26.04
CA LEU A 17 11.36 20.63 -24.83
C LEU A 17 11.30 19.60 -23.69
N ALA A 18 12.28 18.70 -23.65
CA ALA A 18 12.42 17.72 -22.58
C ALA A 18 12.92 18.45 -21.33
N GLN A 19 11.99 18.99 -20.54
CA GLN A 19 12.30 19.60 -19.26
C GLN A 19 12.46 18.47 -18.24
N ALA A 20 13.70 18.23 -17.80
CA ALA A 20 13.93 17.34 -16.67
C ALA A 20 13.31 17.98 -15.42
N LEU A 21 12.33 17.33 -14.80
CA LEU A 21 11.81 17.76 -13.50
C LEU A 21 12.90 17.55 -12.44
N ASP A 22 13.10 18.56 -11.60
CA ASP A 22 13.85 18.43 -10.35
C ASP A 22 12.86 18.05 -9.23
N CYS A 23 13.03 16.87 -8.64
CA CYS A 23 12.19 16.36 -7.55
C CYS A 23 12.98 16.36 -6.24
N HIS A 24 12.32 16.55 -5.10
CA HIS A 24 12.98 16.53 -3.79
C HIS A 24 12.90 15.13 -3.15
N VAL A 25 14.01 14.67 -2.56
CA VAL A 25 14.02 13.49 -1.69
C VAL A 25 13.64 13.92 -0.27
N CYS A 26 12.65 13.24 0.32
CA CYS A 26 12.22 13.47 1.70
C CYS A 26 12.50 12.23 2.55
N ALA A 27 13.08 12.41 3.74
CA ALA A 27 13.25 11.34 4.73
C ALA A 27 12.04 11.27 5.68
N TYR A 28 11.67 10.06 6.12
CA TYR A 28 10.47 9.78 6.94
C TYR A 28 10.45 10.52 8.28
N ASN A 29 11.61 10.89 8.83
CA ASN A 29 11.70 11.54 10.14
C ASN A 29 11.40 13.05 10.13
N GLY A 30 10.82 13.59 9.05
CA GLY A 30 10.29 14.96 9.04
C GLY A 30 11.33 16.07 8.93
N ASP A 31 12.63 15.76 8.95
CA ASP A 31 13.69 16.73 8.71
C ASP A 31 13.85 17.01 7.21
N ASN A 32 12.89 17.74 6.64
CA ASN A 32 12.99 18.58 5.44
C ASN A 32 13.59 17.98 4.15
N CYS A 33 12.93 18.23 3.02
CA CYS A 33 13.32 17.67 1.72
C CYS A 33 14.47 18.46 1.05
N PHE A 34 15.69 18.30 1.56
CA PHE A 34 16.83 19.15 1.16
C PHE A 34 17.62 18.68 -0.06
N ASN A 35 17.40 17.46 -0.57
CA ASN A 35 18.23 16.94 -1.66
C ASN A 35 17.44 16.81 -2.98
N PRO A 36 17.64 17.73 -3.95
CA PRO A 36 17.03 17.59 -5.26
C PRO A 36 17.70 16.44 -6.03
N MET A 37 16.89 15.57 -6.62
CA MET A 37 17.29 14.54 -7.55
C MET A 37 16.69 14.87 -8.92
N ARG A 38 17.54 14.81 -9.95
CA ARG A 38 17.12 15.10 -11.32
C ARG A 38 16.47 13.85 -11.91
N CYS A 39 15.18 13.93 -12.24
CA CYS A 39 14.50 12.80 -12.84
C CYS A 39 14.93 12.62 -14.31
N PRO A 40 14.87 11.38 -14.84
CA PRO A 40 15.05 11.14 -16.26
C PRO A 40 14.05 11.98 -17.07
N ALA A 41 14.49 12.53 -18.20
CA ALA A 41 13.71 13.50 -19.00
C ALA A 41 12.40 12.94 -19.60
N MET A 42 12.18 11.62 -19.51
CA MET A 42 10.95 10.94 -19.93
C MET A 42 9.85 10.93 -18.87
N VAL A 43 10.12 11.42 -17.65
CA VAL A 43 9.19 11.35 -16.52
C VAL A 43 8.40 12.66 -16.38
N ALA A 44 7.08 12.56 -16.40
CA ALA A 44 6.17 13.71 -16.29
C ALA A 44 5.78 14.08 -14.85
N TYR A 45 6.05 13.21 -13.87
CA TYR A 45 5.68 13.42 -12.47
C TYR A 45 6.73 12.83 -11.51
N CYS A 46 6.94 13.47 -10.36
CA CYS A 46 7.79 12.91 -9.30
C CYS A 46 7.14 11.67 -8.69
N MET A 47 7.83 10.53 -8.72
CA MET A 47 7.37 9.34 -7.99
C MET A 47 7.82 9.44 -6.54
N THR A 48 6.87 9.46 -5.61
CA THR A 48 7.18 9.42 -4.17
C THR A 48 7.44 7.98 -3.75
N THR A 49 8.70 7.57 -3.68
CA THR A 49 9.08 6.27 -3.11
C THR A 49 9.19 6.41 -1.60
N ARG A 50 8.13 6.07 -0.86
CA ARG A 50 8.21 5.98 0.60
C ARG A 50 9.00 4.73 0.94
N THR A 51 10.28 4.85 1.25
CA THR A 51 11.00 3.82 2.00
C THR A 51 10.41 3.79 3.40
N SER A 52 9.29 3.08 3.58
CA SER A 52 9.06 2.45 4.86
C SER A 52 10.22 1.49 5.02
N ALA A 53 11.26 1.88 5.78
CA ALA A 53 11.95 0.89 6.56
C ALA A 53 10.82 0.06 7.18
N ALA A 54 10.71 -1.22 6.81
CA ALA A 54 9.62 -2.07 7.24
C ALA A 54 9.71 -2.27 8.75
N GLU A 55 9.31 -1.25 9.51
CA GLU A 55 8.85 -1.44 10.86
C GLU A 55 7.66 -2.38 10.72
N ALA A 56 7.81 -3.57 11.30
CA ALA A 56 6.75 -4.54 11.26
C ALA A 56 5.50 -3.92 11.89
N ILE A 57 4.41 -3.87 11.14
CA ILE A 57 3.12 -3.36 11.63
C ILE A 57 2.66 -4.17 12.84
N TRP A 58 1.81 -3.56 13.66
CA TRP A 58 1.14 -4.26 14.75
C TRP A 58 -0.28 -4.59 14.33
N CYS A 59 -0.79 -5.76 14.69
CA CYS A 59 -2.18 -6.14 14.44
C CYS A 59 -2.74 -6.87 15.66
N HIS A 60 -4.06 -6.89 15.80
CA HIS A 60 -4.71 -7.84 16.68
C HIS A 60 -4.57 -9.25 16.09
N GLN A 61 -4.08 -10.20 16.89
CA GLN A 61 -3.83 -11.59 16.54
C GLN A 61 -4.49 -12.50 17.58
N CYS A 62 -5.65 -13.05 17.25
CA CYS A 62 -6.47 -13.82 18.18
C CYS A 62 -7.59 -14.57 17.46
N THR A 63 -8.23 -15.49 18.18
CA THR A 63 -9.45 -16.18 17.73
C THR A 63 -10.45 -16.21 18.89
N GLY A 64 -11.72 -15.88 18.63
CA GLY A 64 -12.78 -15.90 19.64
C GLY A 64 -14.18 -15.75 19.04
N PHE A 65 -15.20 -16.27 19.74
CA PHE A 65 -16.61 -16.08 19.35
C PHE A 65 -17.06 -14.66 19.67
N GLY A 66 -17.76 -14.03 18.74
CA GLY A 66 -18.27 -12.65 18.89
C GLY A 66 -17.22 -11.54 18.77
N GLY A 67 -15.94 -11.87 18.95
CA GLY A 67 -14.82 -10.93 18.80
C GLY A 67 -13.63 -11.32 19.66
N CYS A 68 -12.48 -10.69 19.40
CA CYS A 68 -11.28 -10.81 20.22
C CYS A 68 -10.32 -9.64 19.96
N SER A 69 -9.47 -9.31 20.94
CA SER A 69 -8.45 -8.27 20.78
C SER A 69 -7.17 -8.63 21.54
N HIS A 70 -6.09 -8.91 20.79
CA HIS A 70 -4.77 -9.13 21.37
C HIS A 70 -3.71 -8.58 20.43
N GLY A 71 -3.18 -7.39 20.73
CA GLY A 71 -2.23 -6.70 19.86
C GLY A 71 -0.84 -7.35 19.91
N SER A 72 -0.27 -7.69 18.76
CA SER A 72 1.10 -8.18 18.67
C SER A 72 1.77 -7.78 17.36
N ARG A 73 3.10 -7.70 17.42
CA ARG A 73 3.93 -7.32 16.27
C ARG A 73 3.88 -8.39 15.19
N CYS A 74 3.74 -7.98 13.94
CA CYS A 74 3.77 -8.87 12.79
C CYS A 74 5.20 -9.23 12.37
N LEU A 75 5.34 -10.14 11.41
CA LEU A 75 6.60 -10.31 10.69
C LEU A 75 6.85 -9.08 9.80
N ARG A 76 8.12 -8.78 9.49
CA ARG A 76 8.50 -7.58 8.71
C ARG A 76 7.83 -7.48 7.34
N ASP A 77 7.43 -8.61 6.77
CA ASP A 77 6.86 -8.66 5.42
C ASP A 77 5.33 -8.50 5.43
N SER A 78 4.71 -8.52 6.60
CA SER A 78 3.27 -8.30 6.73
C SER A 78 2.93 -6.85 6.43
N THR A 79 1.99 -6.65 5.50
CA THR A 79 1.55 -5.33 5.05
C THR A 79 0.12 -5.03 5.48
N HIS A 80 -0.65 -6.05 5.90
CA HIS A 80 -2.05 -5.93 6.25
C HIS A 80 -2.37 -6.62 7.57
N CYS A 81 -3.31 -6.03 8.30
CA CYS A 81 -4.07 -6.71 9.34
C CYS A 81 -5.35 -7.29 8.70
N VAL A 82 -5.66 -8.54 9.00
CA VAL A 82 -6.80 -9.28 8.45
C VAL A 82 -7.72 -9.71 9.57
N THR A 83 -9.01 -9.58 9.36
CA THR A 83 -10.07 -10.11 10.22
C THR A 83 -10.99 -10.98 9.38
N THR A 84 -11.16 -12.24 9.79
CA THR A 84 -12.14 -13.16 9.23
C THR A 84 -13.21 -13.47 10.27
N ALA A 85 -14.47 -13.50 9.87
CA ALA A 85 -15.57 -13.93 10.73
C ALA A 85 -16.34 -15.03 10.03
N THR A 86 -16.34 -16.24 10.62
CA THR A 86 -16.96 -17.43 10.04
C THR A 86 -18.17 -17.84 10.85
N ARG A 87 -19.33 -18.03 10.20
CA ARG A 87 -20.49 -18.66 10.84
C ARG A 87 -20.43 -20.17 10.62
N VAL A 88 -20.25 -20.91 11.70
CA VAL A 88 -20.32 -22.37 11.67
C VAL A 88 -21.78 -22.78 11.87
N LEU A 89 -22.38 -23.45 10.89
CA LEU A 89 -23.78 -23.89 10.93
C LEU A 89 -24.12 -24.85 12.09
N SER A 90 -23.12 -25.35 12.80
CA SER A 90 -23.24 -26.43 13.78
C SER A 90 -23.07 -25.98 15.24
N ASN A 91 -22.91 -24.68 15.50
CA ASN A 91 -22.68 -24.17 16.86
C ASN A 91 -23.99 -23.67 17.51
N THR A 92 -24.14 -23.99 18.80
CA THR A 92 -25.25 -23.57 19.66
C THR A 92 -25.23 -22.07 20.02
N GLU A 93 -24.11 -21.39 19.76
CA GLU A 93 -23.96 -19.95 19.96
C GLU A 93 -24.09 -19.22 18.60
N ASP A 94 -25.05 -18.30 18.50
CA ASP A 94 -25.38 -17.52 17.29
C ASP A 94 -24.34 -16.42 16.95
N LEU A 95 -23.11 -16.58 17.44
CA LEU A 95 -22.00 -15.64 17.29
C LEU A 95 -20.99 -16.18 16.27
N PRO A 96 -20.48 -15.33 15.36
CA PRO A 96 -19.44 -15.76 14.43
C PRO A 96 -18.13 -16.02 15.16
N LEU A 97 -17.37 -17.02 14.69
CA LEU A 97 -15.98 -17.22 15.10
C LEU A 97 -15.11 -16.18 14.38
N VAL A 98 -14.57 -15.23 15.12
CA VAL A 98 -13.70 -14.17 14.62
C VAL A 98 -12.25 -14.59 14.78
N THR A 99 -11.47 -14.49 13.71
CA THR A 99 -10.02 -14.68 13.70
C THR A 99 -9.35 -13.43 13.16
N LYS A 100 -8.33 -12.95 13.87
CA LYS A 100 -7.56 -11.76 13.52
C LYS A 100 -6.09 -12.15 13.35
N MET A 101 -5.41 -11.65 12.32
CA MET A 101 -4.04 -12.03 12.02
C MET A 101 -3.28 -10.97 11.20
N CYS A 102 -1.96 -11.15 11.08
CA CYS A 102 -1.12 -10.42 10.13
C CYS A 102 -1.06 -11.17 8.80
N HIS A 103 -1.02 -10.46 7.67
CA HIS A 103 -0.88 -11.09 6.36
C HIS A 103 -0.08 -10.21 5.37
N ILE A 104 0.48 -10.86 4.35
CA ILE A 104 1.11 -10.20 3.21
C ILE A 104 0.01 -9.97 2.17
N GLY A 105 -0.49 -8.73 2.07
CA GLY A 105 -1.69 -8.43 1.28
C GLY A 105 -2.99 -8.87 1.96
N CYS A 106 -4.13 -8.60 1.31
CA CYS A 106 -5.43 -9.11 1.73
C CYS A 106 -5.75 -10.41 0.98
N PRO A 107 -5.98 -11.55 1.65
CA PRO A 107 -6.25 -12.83 0.99
C PRO A 107 -7.68 -12.92 0.45
N ASP A 108 -7.89 -13.70 -0.60
CA ASP A 108 -9.23 -13.96 -1.16
C ASP A 108 -9.96 -15.03 -0.33
N ILE A 109 -11.27 -14.84 -0.09
CA ILE A 109 -12.12 -15.75 0.69
C ILE A 109 -12.00 -17.24 0.26
N PRO A 110 -12.04 -17.61 -1.04
CA PRO A 110 -11.94 -19.01 -1.45
C PRO A 110 -10.62 -19.68 -1.04
N SER A 111 -9.55 -18.90 -0.87
CA SER A 111 -8.22 -19.44 -0.51
C SER A 111 -8.13 -19.90 0.95
N LEU A 112 -9.07 -19.49 1.81
CA LEU A 112 -9.04 -19.76 3.25
C LEU A 112 -9.78 -21.05 3.64
N GLY A 113 -10.60 -21.63 2.74
CA GLY A 113 -11.32 -22.88 3.01
C GLY A 113 -12.38 -22.80 4.13
N LEU A 114 -12.81 -21.59 4.50
CA LEU A 114 -13.67 -21.33 5.67
C LEU A 114 -15.19 -21.53 5.39
N GLY A 115 -15.55 -22.00 4.20
CA GLY A 115 -16.94 -22.23 3.80
C GLY A 115 -17.67 -20.99 3.27
N PRO A 116 -18.98 -21.09 2.97
CA PRO A 116 -19.73 -20.05 2.26
C PRO A 116 -20.12 -18.84 3.11
N TYR A 117 -20.10 -18.96 4.45
CA TYR A 117 -20.53 -17.92 5.38
C TYR A 117 -19.35 -17.30 6.12
N VAL A 118 -18.46 -16.67 5.36
CA VAL A 118 -17.30 -15.96 5.90
C VAL A 118 -17.28 -14.51 5.40
N SER A 119 -17.01 -13.58 6.31
CA SER A 119 -16.66 -12.21 5.95
C SER A 119 -15.17 -11.98 6.20
N ILE A 120 -14.56 -11.13 5.36
CA ILE A 120 -13.17 -10.71 5.50
C ILE A 120 -13.08 -9.19 5.47
N ALA A 121 -12.24 -8.63 6.34
CA ALA A 121 -11.86 -7.23 6.34
C ALA A 121 -10.34 -7.10 6.45
N CYS A 122 -9.77 -6.14 5.74
CA CYS A 122 -8.33 -5.91 5.69
C CYS A 122 -8.01 -4.43 5.80
N CYS A 123 -6.90 -4.09 6.47
CA CYS A 123 -6.44 -2.72 6.62
C CYS A 123 -4.91 -2.67 6.79
N GLN A 124 -4.29 -1.51 6.50
CA GLN A 124 -2.82 -1.36 6.38
C GLN A 124 -2.20 -0.46 7.46
N THR A 125 -2.91 -0.23 8.57
CA THR A 125 -2.43 0.62 9.68
C THR A 125 -2.23 -0.22 10.93
N SER A 126 -1.30 0.14 11.81
CA SER A 126 -1.10 -0.60 13.05
C SER A 126 -2.38 -0.63 13.90
N LEU A 127 -2.75 -1.83 14.37
CA LEU A 127 -3.90 -2.12 15.22
C LEU A 127 -5.27 -1.73 14.64
N CYS A 128 -5.36 -1.53 13.32
CA CYS A 128 -6.60 -1.12 12.66
C CYS A 128 -7.71 -2.18 12.70
N ASN A 129 -7.36 -3.44 12.94
CA ASN A 129 -8.30 -4.56 13.00
C ASN A 129 -8.86 -4.76 14.42
N HIS A 130 -9.13 -3.69 15.16
CA HIS A 130 -9.63 -3.76 16.54
C HIS A 130 -11.06 -4.30 16.64
N ASP A 131 -11.93 -3.80 15.76
CA ASP A 131 -13.37 -4.03 15.77
C ASP A 131 -13.78 -5.37 15.14
#